data_AF-A0A524GX59-F1
#
_entry.id   AF-A0A524GX59-F1
#
_cell.length_a   1.000
_cell.length_b   1.000
_cell.length_c   1.000
_cell.angle_alpha   90.00
_cell.angle_beta   90.00
_cell.angle_gamma   90.00
#
_symmetry.space_group_name_H-M   'P 1'
#
loop_
_entity.id
_entity.type
_entity.pdbx_description
1 polymer ?
#
loop_
_entity_poly.entity_id
_entity_poly.type
_entity_poly.pdbx_seq_one_letter_code
_entity_poly.pdbx_strand_id
1 'polypeptide(L)' 'MKGLKRYIAEPTRRTPRIVLETGRIFIVGRSIPENPGEFYRPVYEW' A
#
# COMPACT_ATOMS: atom_id res chain seq x y z
N MET A 1 9.77 -8.92 13.39
CA MET A 1 10.61 -8.23 12.38
C MET A 1 10.92 -6.83 12.89
N LYS A 2 12.17 -6.54 13.32
CA LYS A 2 12.61 -5.16 13.61
C LYS A 2 12.98 -4.51 12.27
N GLY A 3 12.22 -3.54 11.76
CA GLY A 3 12.82 -2.57 10.83
C GLY A 3 12.04 -1.92 9.68
N LEU A 4 10.75 -2.19 9.42
CA LEU A 4 10.04 -1.36 8.42
C LEU A 4 9.45 -0.11 9.08
N LYS A 5 10.24 0.98 9.13
CA LYS A 5 9.73 2.31 9.51
C LYS A 5 8.73 2.88 8.49
N ARG A 6 8.76 2.36 7.25
CA ARG A 6 7.99 2.87 6.13
C ARG A 6 7.79 1.81 5.04
N TYR A 7 6.60 1.75 4.44
CA TYR A 7 6.30 1.00 3.22
C TYR A 7 5.78 1.95 2.14
N ILE A 8 6.18 1.73 0.89
CA ILE A 8 5.73 2.52 -0.26
C ILE A 8 5.39 1.58 -1.42
N ALA A 9 4.18 1.73 -1.96
CA ALA A 9 3.79 1.18 -3.25
C ALA A 9 3.52 2.34 -4.22
N GLU A 10 4.19 2.33 -5.38
CA GLU A 10 3.97 3.37 -6.39
C GLU A 10 2.67 3.13 -7.17
N PRO A 11 1.97 4.21 -7.57
CA PRO A 11 0.71 4.08 -8.29
C PRO A 11 0.94 3.53 -9.70
N THR A 12 -0.08 2.87 -10.23
CA THR A 12 -0.14 2.52 -11.66
C THR A 12 -1.36 3.18 -12.31
N ARG A 13 -1.64 2.83 -13.57
CA ARG A 13 -2.91 3.16 -14.20
C ARG A 13 -4.10 2.61 -13.41
N ARG A 14 -3.98 1.51 -12.67
CA ARG A 14 -5.13 0.87 -12.01
C ARG A 14 -5.04 0.82 -10.49
N THR A 15 -3.86 0.98 -9.94
CA THR A 15 -3.58 0.82 -8.51
C THR A 15 -3.17 2.13 -7.87
N PRO A 16 -3.51 2.35 -6.59
CA PRO A 16 -3.22 3.60 -5.91
C PRO A 16 -1.76 3.64 -5.49
N ARG A 17 -1.29 4.84 -5.17
CA ARG A 17 -0.08 5.02 -4.38
C ARG A 17 -0.42 4.66 -2.94
N ILE A 18 0.44 3.88 -2.28
CA ILE A 18 0.34 3.57 -0.86
C ILE A 18 1.60 4.04 -0.15
N VAL A 19 1.44 4.75 0.96
CA VAL A 19 2.52 5.11 1.87
C VAL A 19 2.08 4.79 3.28
N LEU A 20 2.81 3.91 3.95
CA LEU A 20 2.62 3.56 5.36
C LEU A 20 3.82 4.06 6.14
N GLU A 21 3.56 4.88 7.14
CA GLU A 21 4.54 5.46 8.04
C GLU A 21 3.99 5.39 9.47
N THR A 22 4.83 5.42 10.49
CA THR A 22 4.35 5.34 11.88
C THR A 22 3.29 6.42 12.17
N GLY A 23 2.06 5.99 12.47
CA GLY A 23 0.92 6.86 12.76
C GLY A 23 0.24 7.49 11.53
N ARG A 24 0.61 7.11 10.29
CA ARG A 24 0.03 7.68 9.06
C ARG A 24 -0.13 6.63 7.96
N ILE A 25 -1.30 6.62 7.34
CA ILE A 25 -1.63 5.77 6.18
C ILE A 25 -2.13 6.69 5.07
N PHE A 26 -1.48 6.62 3.91
CA PHE A 26 -1.94 7.30 2.70
C PHE A 26 -2.22 6.25 1.61
N ILE A 27 -3.44 6.28 1.06
CA ILE A 27 -3.85 5.49 -0.10
C ILE A 27 -4.52 6.45 -1.07
N VAL A 28 -3.89 6.74 -2.20
CA VAL A 28 -4.31 7.83 -3.10
C VAL A 28 -4.32 7.37 -4.54
N GLY A 29 -5.43 7.64 -5.24
CA GLY A 29 -5.61 7.35 -6.66
C GLY A 29 -6.60 6.23 -6.93
N ARG A 30 -6.53 5.65 -8.14
CA ARG A 30 -7.45 4.60 -8.58
C ARG A 30 -7.15 3.28 -7.88
N SER A 31 -8.18 2.58 -7.42
CA SER A 31 -8.07 1.26 -6.77
C SER A 31 -8.91 0.21 -7.50
N ILE A 32 -8.45 -0.17 -8.69
CA ILE A 32 -9.04 -1.20 -9.54
C ILE A 32 -8.01 -2.31 -9.84
N PRO A 33 -7.32 -2.87 -8.82
CA PRO A 33 -6.42 -4.00 -9.03
C PRO A 33 -7.20 -5.23 -9.49
N GLU A 34 -6.56 -6.11 -10.25
CA GLU A 34 -7.11 -7.36 -10.71
C GLU A 34 -7.43 -8.31 -9.53
N ASN A 35 -6.58 -8.31 -8.49
CA ASN A 35 -6.78 -9.06 -7.26
C ASN A 35 -6.53 -8.15 -6.04
N PRO A 36 -7.58 -7.56 -5.43
CA PRO A 36 -7.44 -6.69 -4.28
C PRO A 36 -6.80 -7.36 -3.05
N GLY A 37 -7.09 -8.65 -2.83
CA GLY A 37 -6.57 -9.39 -1.68
C GLY A 37 -5.05 -9.51 -1.73
N GLU A 38 -4.50 -9.85 -2.89
CA GLU A 38 -3.04 -9.88 -3.07
C GLU A 38 -2.41 -8.49 -3.07
N PHE A 39 -3.05 -7.51 -3.70
CA PHE A 39 -2.52 -6.15 -3.78
C PHE A 39 -2.41 -5.49 -2.40
N TYR A 40 -3.40 -5.66 -1.52
CA TYR A 40 -3.42 -5.07 -0.18
C TYR A 40 -2.80 -5.94 0.90
N ARG A 41 -2.43 -7.20 0.63
CA ARG A 41 -1.75 -8.08 1.60
C ARG A 41 -0.54 -7.42 2.29
N PRO A 42 0.39 -6.75 1.56
CA PRO A 42 1.50 -6.05 2.21
C PRO A 42 1.07 -4.91 3.13
N VAL A 43 -0.10 -4.30 2.89
CA VAL A 43 -0.66 -3.26 3.75
C VAL A 43 -1.21 -3.83 5.04
N TYR A 44 -1.84 -5.00 4.99
CA TYR A 44 -2.34 -5.70 6.19
C TYR A 44 -1.22 -6.30 7.05
N GLU A 45 -0.11 -6.70 6.42
CA GLU A 45 1.03 -7.33 7.09
C GLU A 45 2.06 -6.33 7.66
N TRP A 46 1.99 -5.07 7.25
CA TRP A 46 2.87 -3.98 7.70
C TRP A 46 2.44 -3.41 9.06
#